data_AF-A0A1B9JQH9-F1
#
_entry.id   AF-A0A1B9JQH9-F1
#
_cell.length_a   1.000
_cell.length_b   1.000
_cell.length_c   1.000
_cell.angle_alpha   90.00
_cell.angle_beta   90.00
_cell.angle_gamma   90.00
#
_symmetry.space_group_name_H-M   'P 1'
#
loop_
_entity.id
_entity.type
_entity.pdbx_description
1 polymer ?
#
loop_
_entity_poly.entity_id
_entity_poly.type
_entity_poly.pdbx_seq_one_letter_code
_entity_poly.pdbx_strand_id
1 'polypeptide(L)'
;MLAKQINFEQYQNPTQWLNKVSLNADYDITQVLTRWGNWARKEAYQQRKVFSLYQSQKKEYKQICLDKDGLIIDGIISTMKNSKITKIKEEAKVLIKFYYGDEMIVDDHVYIEPSKTQISSTLIIKPKNLREIAQDLACSEGNIRKIKSSGESYIIGALSMQTMLTGTELELLQHLVF
;
A
#
# COMPACT_ATOMS: atom_id res chain seq x y z
N MET A 1 -2.38 72.82 9.23
CA MET A 1 -1.80 71.56 8.73
C MET A 1 -1.65 70.62 9.91
N LEU A 2 -2.63 69.75 10.11
CA LEU A 2 -2.79 68.89 11.29
C LEU A 2 -2.46 67.44 10.89
N ALA A 3 -1.45 66.87 11.55
CA ALA A 3 -1.06 65.49 11.42
C ALA A 3 -2.21 64.58 11.88
N LYS A 4 -2.69 63.70 11.00
CA LYS A 4 -3.68 62.67 11.33
C LYS A 4 -2.98 61.52 12.05
N GLN A 5 -3.45 61.23 13.26
CA GLN A 5 -3.13 60.05 14.04
C GLN A 5 -3.38 58.78 13.21
N ILE A 6 -2.39 57.87 13.22
CA ILE A 6 -2.51 56.53 12.66
C ILE A 6 -3.22 55.67 13.72
N ASN A 7 -4.45 55.26 13.42
CA ASN A 7 -5.24 54.38 14.27
C ASN A 7 -4.74 52.94 14.07
N PHE A 8 -4.15 52.35 15.10
CA PHE A 8 -3.62 50.99 15.13
C PHE A 8 -4.68 50.01 15.65
N GLU A 9 -5.78 49.81 14.91
CA GLU A 9 -6.72 48.75 15.23
C GLU A 9 -7.31 48.16 13.95
N GLN A 10 -6.77 47.00 13.54
CA GLN A 10 -7.51 45.86 13.00
C GLN A 10 -6.51 44.73 12.71
N TYR A 11 -6.05 44.06 13.78
CA TYR A 11 -5.53 42.70 13.65
C TYR A 11 -6.70 41.81 13.26
N GLN A 12 -6.88 41.60 11.95
CA GLN A 12 -7.78 40.58 11.44
C GLN A 12 -7.20 39.20 11.77
N ASN A 13 -8.01 38.41 12.46
CA ASN A 13 -7.77 37.02 12.83
C ASN A 13 -7.06 36.21 11.72
N PRO A 14 -5.89 35.58 11.98
CA PRO A 14 -5.21 34.72 11.00
C PRO A 14 -5.94 33.39 10.72
N THR A 15 -7.08 33.12 11.36
CA THR A 15 -7.70 31.79 11.38
C THR A 15 -8.67 31.48 10.25
N GLN A 16 -8.89 32.39 9.29
CA GLN A 16 -9.87 32.18 8.21
C GLN A 16 -9.35 31.40 6.99
N TRP A 17 -8.08 30.96 6.97
CA TRP A 17 -7.53 30.14 5.87
C TRP A 17 -7.40 28.65 6.20
N LEU A 18 -7.93 28.20 7.33
CA LEU A 18 -8.25 26.78 7.49
C LEU A 18 -9.64 26.54 6.89
N ASN A 19 -9.70 26.61 5.55
CA ASN A 19 -10.70 25.80 4.86
C ASN A 19 -10.53 24.40 5.44
N LYS A 20 -11.54 23.93 6.16
CA LYS A 20 -11.72 22.52 6.45
C LYS A 20 -11.71 21.85 5.09
N VAL A 21 -10.54 21.40 4.66
CA VAL A 21 -10.44 20.31 3.70
C VAL A 21 -11.05 19.15 4.48
N SER A 22 -12.36 18.97 4.32
CA SER A 22 -12.98 17.72 4.70
C SER A 22 -12.35 16.69 3.79
N LEU A 23 -11.29 16.06 4.29
CA LEU A 23 -10.71 14.84 3.72
C LEU A 23 -11.75 13.73 3.90
N ASN A 24 -12.88 13.84 3.20
CA ASN A 24 -13.90 12.79 3.06
C ASN A 24 -13.41 11.79 2.01
N ALA A 25 -12.22 11.28 2.26
CA ALA A 25 -11.81 10.02 1.72
C ALA A 25 -12.45 8.94 2.62
N ASP A 26 -13.74 8.65 2.42
CA ASP A 26 -14.44 7.46 2.96
C ASP A 26 -13.87 6.16 2.34
N TYR A 27 -12.56 6.12 2.06
CA TYR A 27 -11.90 4.95 1.55
C TYR A 27 -11.73 3.96 2.69
N ASP A 28 -12.34 2.79 2.54
CA ASP A 28 -11.96 1.63 3.33
C ASP A 28 -10.49 1.28 2.98
N ILE A 29 -9.57 1.68 3.86
CA ILE A 29 -8.13 1.48 3.67
C ILE A 29 -7.78 0.00 3.47
N THR A 30 -8.56 -0.92 4.06
CA THR A 30 -8.35 -2.35 3.82
C THR A 30 -8.67 -2.72 2.37
N GLN A 31 -9.71 -2.13 1.75
CA GLN A 31 -9.99 -2.34 0.32
C GLN A 31 -8.93 -1.72 -0.57
N VAL A 32 -8.48 -0.51 -0.26
CA VAL A 32 -7.40 0.18 -1.00
C VAL A 32 -6.13 -0.67 -1.01
N LEU A 33 -5.68 -1.12 0.16
CA LEU A 33 -4.46 -1.93 0.27
C LEU A 33 -4.63 -3.33 -0.28
N THR A 34 -5.84 -3.90 -0.26
CA THR A 34 -6.13 -5.17 -0.94
C THR A 34 -5.93 -5.05 -2.44
N ARG A 35 -6.46 -3.98 -3.06
CA ARG A 35 -6.32 -3.71 -4.48
C ARG A 35 -4.88 -3.39 -4.87
N TRP A 36 -4.17 -2.61 -4.05
CA TRP A 36 -2.73 -2.39 -4.22
C TRP A 36 -1.96 -3.71 -4.15
N GLY A 37 -2.22 -4.57 -3.17
CA GLY A 37 -1.54 -5.86 -3.04
C GLY A 37 -1.77 -6.76 -4.25
N ASN A 38 -3.00 -6.78 -4.80
CA ASN A 38 -3.33 -7.47 -6.05
C ASN A 38 -2.55 -6.90 -7.24
N TRP A 39 -2.50 -5.57 -7.36
CA TRP A 39 -1.78 -4.86 -8.41
C TRP A 39 -0.28 -5.17 -8.34
N ALA A 40 0.34 -5.00 -7.17
CA ALA A 40 1.77 -5.24 -6.95
C ALA A 40 2.17 -6.69 -7.26
N ARG A 41 1.31 -7.68 -6.93
CA ARG A 41 1.53 -9.08 -7.33
C ARG A 41 1.53 -9.25 -8.85
N LYS A 42 0.55 -8.67 -9.55
CA LYS A 42 0.47 -8.72 -11.01
C LYS A 42 1.74 -8.13 -11.63
N GLU A 43 2.20 -6.98 -11.15
CA GLU A 43 3.45 -6.35 -11.61
C GLU A 43 4.67 -7.26 -11.37
N ALA A 44 4.79 -7.84 -10.17
CA ALA A 44 5.88 -8.77 -9.86
C ALA A 44 5.89 -9.98 -10.81
N TYR A 45 4.72 -10.54 -11.14
CA TYR A 45 4.60 -11.63 -12.11
C TYR A 45 4.98 -11.23 -13.53
N GLN A 46 4.71 -9.99 -13.95
CA GLN A 46 5.05 -9.50 -15.28
C GLN A 46 6.56 -9.20 -15.42
N GLN A 47 7.19 -8.71 -14.36
CA GLN A 47 8.62 -8.37 -14.37
C GLN A 47 9.53 -9.61 -14.33
N ARG A 48 9.09 -10.66 -13.63
CA ARG A 48 9.85 -11.90 -13.49
C ARG A 48 9.51 -12.78 -14.71
N LYS A 49 10.46 -12.94 -15.63
CA LYS A 49 10.34 -13.79 -16.84
C LYS A 49 10.28 -15.29 -16.53
N VAL A 50 9.48 -15.69 -15.54
CA VAL A 50 9.31 -17.05 -15.02
C VAL A 50 7.83 -17.42 -15.10
N PHE A 51 7.51 -18.71 -14.99
CA PHE A 51 6.12 -19.15 -15.01
C PHE A 51 5.36 -18.54 -13.82
N SER A 52 4.17 -17.99 -14.08
CA SER A 52 3.35 -17.33 -13.05
C SER A 52 2.01 -18.03 -12.89
N LEU A 53 1.58 -18.20 -11.65
CA LEU A 53 0.25 -18.73 -11.32
C LEU A 53 -0.83 -17.65 -11.20
N TYR A 54 -0.55 -16.41 -11.64
CA TYR A 54 -1.49 -15.29 -11.54
C TYR A 54 -2.86 -15.60 -12.16
N GLN A 55 -2.87 -16.22 -13.35
CA GLN A 55 -4.11 -16.54 -14.04
C GLN A 55 -4.97 -17.59 -13.32
N SER A 56 -4.34 -18.47 -12.53
CA SER A 56 -5.04 -19.46 -11.71
C SER A 56 -5.50 -18.95 -10.34
N GLN A 57 -5.20 -17.69 -9.98
CA GLN A 57 -5.65 -17.13 -8.71
C GLN A 57 -7.18 -16.92 -8.68
N LYS A 58 -7.75 -16.88 -7.46
CA LYS A 58 -9.17 -16.57 -7.25
C LYS A 58 -9.50 -15.15 -7.75
N LYS A 59 -10.77 -14.93 -8.11
CA LYS A 59 -11.27 -13.63 -8.63
C LYS A 59 -10.95 -12.45 -7.71
N GLU A 60 -11.04 -12.65 -6.40
CA GLU A 60 -10.71 -11.64 -5.37
C GLU A 60 -9.28 -11.11 -5.49
N TYR A 61 -8.32 -11.94 -5.93
CA TYR A 61 -6.92 -11.54 -6.11
C TYR A 61 -6.64 -10.83 -7.45
N LYS A 62 -7.64 -10.78 -8.33
CA LYS A 62 -7.55 -10.13 -9.64
C LYS A 62 -8.16 -8.73 -9.67
N GLN A 63 -8.83 -8.33 -8.58
CA GLN A 63 -9.37 -6.98 -8.44
C GLN A 63 -8.24 -6.02 -8.08
N ILE A 64 -7.61 -5.43 -9.10
CA ILE A 64 -6.48 -4.52 -8.96
C ILE A 64 -6.93 -3.06 -8.89
N CYS A 65 -6.04 -2.18 -8.45
CA CYS A 65 -6.16 -0.73 -8.66
C CYS A 65 -5.60 -0.32 -10.03
N LEU A 66 -5.78 0.95 -10.39
CA LEU A 66 -5.11 1.54 -11.56
C LEU A 66 -3.60 1.64 -11.32
N ASP A 67 -2.80 1.65 -12.39
CA ASP A 67 -1.34 1.72 -12.29
C ASP A 67 -0.87 3.00 -11.59
N LYS A 68 -1.52 4.14 -11.86
CA LYS A 68 -1.24 5.41 -11.18
C LYS A 68 -1.41 5.30 -9.67
N ASP A 69 -2.55 4.77 -9.22
CA ASP A 69 -2.83 4.56 -7.79
C ASP A 69 -1.88 3.53 -7.16
N GLY A 70 -1.60 2.46 -7.91
CA GLY A 70 -0.66 1.41 -7.52
C GLY A 70 0.73 1.97 -7.25
N LEU A 71 1.24 2.79 -8.16
CA LEU A 71 2.54 3.46 -8.02
C LEU A 71 2.59 4.44 -6.84
N ILE A 72 1.50 5.18 -6.59
CA ILE A 72 1.40 6.09 -5.45
C ILE A 72 1.52 5.31 -4.14
N ILE A 73 0.71 4.26 -3.97
CA ILE A 73 0.69 3.46 -2.74
C ILE A 73 2.01 2.68 -2.59
N ASP A 74 2.55 2.14 -3.67
CA ASP A 74 3.83 1.43 -3.65
C ASP A 74 4.99 2.36 -3.27
N GLY A 75 4.98 3.61 -3.74
CA GLY A 75 5.94 4.65 -3.33
C GLY A 75 5.88 4.95 -1.84
N ILE A 76 4.67 5.05 -1.27
CA ILE A 76 4.48 5.23 0.18
C ILE A 76 5.03 4.03 0.95
N ILE A 77 4.66 2.80 0.57
CA ILE A 77 5.10 1.57 1.24
C ILE A 77 6.62 1.38 1.12
N SER A 78 7.20 1.70 -0.04
CA SER A 78 8.64 1.71 -0.25
C SER A 78 9.35 2.73 0.65
N THR A 79 8.76 3.92 0.84
CA THR A 79 9.25 4.92 1.79
C THR A 79 9.19 4.41 3.22
N MET A 80 8.09 3.76 3.62
CA MET A 80 7.96 3.16 4.96
C MET A 80 9.01 2.06 5.19
N LYS A 81 9.18 1.15 4.23
CA LYS A 81 10.16 0.05 4.27
C LYS A 81 11.59 0.56 4.46
N ASN A 82 11.92 1.68 3.83
CA ASN A 82 13.24 2.29 3.86
C ASN A 82 13.42 3.36 4.95
N SER A 83 12.38 3.64 5.75
CA SER A 83 12.39 4.67 6.80
C SER A 83 13.46 4.39 7.86
N LYS A 84 14.10 5.41 8.43
CA LYS A 84 15.04 5.21 9.55
C LYS A 84 14.34 4.81 10.86
N ILE A 85 13.03 4.99 10.94
CA ILE A 85 12.23 4.71 12.14
C ILE A 85 11.82 3.24 12.15
N THR A 86 12.35 2.46 13.10
CA THR A 86 12.12 1.01 13.22
C THR A 86 10.63 0.66 13.22
N LYS A 87 9.82 1.39 13.98
CA LYS A 87 8.36 1.20 14.03
C LYS A 87 7.72 1.25 12.64
N ILE A 88 8.09 2.23 11.81
CA ILE A 88 7.52 2.39 10.45
C ILE A 88 7.97 1.24 9.54
N LYS A 89 9.20 0.76 9.69
CA LYS A 89 9.67 -0.44 8.96
C LYS A 89 8.87 -1.69 9.34
N GLU A 90 8.57 -1.86 10.63
CA GLU A 90 7.77 -2.99 11.12
C GLU A 90 6.34 -2.94 10.60
N GLU A 91 5.72 -1.75 10.62
CA GLU A 91 4.41 -1.50 9.99
C GLU A 91 4.44 -1.89 8.51
N ALA A 92 5.42 -1.39 7.75
CA ALA A 92 5.57 -1.74 6.34
C ALA A 92 5.71 -3.25 6.13
N LYS A 93 6.54 -3.93 6.94
CA LYS A 93 6.75 -5.37 6.87
C LYS A 93 5.45 -6.15 7.08
N VAL A 94 4.64 -5.75 8.06
CA VAL A 94 3.34 -6.39 8.33
C VAL A 94 2.36 -6.12 7.18
N LEU A 95 2.27 -4.89 6.68
CA LEU A 95 1.40 -4.56 5.56
C LEU A 95 1.77 -5.32 4.28
N ILE A 96 3.07 -5.42 3.96
CA ILE A 96 3.56 -6.19 2.82
C ILE A 96 3.17 -7.66 2.97
N LYS A 97 3.48 -8.30 4.12
CA LYS A 97 3.12 -9.71 4.33
C LYS A 97 1.61 -9.96 4.25
N PHE A 98 0.80 -9.03 4.74
CA PHE A 98 -0.66 -9.17 4.78
C PHE A 98 -1.32 -8.92 3.41
N TYR A 99 -0.97 -7.82 2.73
CA TYR A 99 -1.64 -7.39 1.50
C TYR A 99 -0.95 -7.89 0.24
N TYR A 100 0.38 -7.92 0.18
CA TYR A 100 1.16 -8.39 -0.97
C TYR A 100 1.51 -9.88 -0.86
N GLY A 101 2.04 -10.30 0.29
CA GLY A 101 2.46 -11.67 0.56
C GLY A 101 3.97 -11.90 0.52
N ASP A 102 4.36 -13.15 0.77
CA ASP A 102 5.75 -13.59 0.59
C ASP A 102 5.93 -14.17 -0.82
N GLU A 103 7.07 -13.88 -1.44
CA GLU A 103 7.50 -14.47 -2.70
C GLU A 103 8.20 -15.81 -2.44
N MET A 104 7.87 -16.81 -3.25
CA MET A 104 8.50 -18.13 -3.26
C MET A 104 8.74 -18.54 -4.70
N ILE A 105 9.96 -18.98 -5.01
CA ILE A 105 10.29 -19.60 -6.29
C ILE A 105 10.32 -21.10 -6.05
N VAL A 106 9.52 -21.83 -6.82
CA VAL A 106 9.46 -23.30 -6.77
C VAL A 106 10.06 -23.83 -8.06
N ASP A 107 11.12 -24.62 -7.93
CA ASP A 107 11.80 -25.26 -9.06
C ASP A 107 11.22 -26.65 -9.29
N ASP A 108 10.51 -26.81 -10.40
CA ASP A 108 9.98 -28.10 -10.85
C ASP A 108 10.98 -28.77 -11.79
N HIS A 109 11.33 -30.01 -11.47
CA HIS A 109 12.22 -30.83 -12.28
C HIS A 109 11.38 -31.61 -13.29
N VAL A 110 11.41 -31.18 -14.55
CA VAL A 110 10.73 -31.87 -15.64
C VAL A 110 11.71 -32.87 -16.25
N TYR A 111 11.45 -34.16 -16.01
CA TYR A 111 12.19 -35.25 -16.64
C TYR A 111 11.70 -35.41 -18.08
N ILE A 112 12.57 -35.13 -19.04
CA ILE A 112 12.26 -35.25 -20.48
C ILE A 112 12.73 -36.61 -20.99
N GLU A 113 13.98 -36.96 -20.68
CA GLU A 113 14.63 -38.23 -21.04
C GLU A 113 15.61 -38.63 -19.92
N PRO A 114 16.08 -39.90 -19.84
CA PRO A 114 16.98 -40.37 -18.79
C PRO A 114 18.27 -39.55 -18.60
N SER A 115 18.67 -38.76 -19.59
CA SER A 115 19.87 -37.90 -19.59
C SER A 115 19.56 -36.39 -19.64
N LYS A 116 18.29 -35.98 -19.66
CA LYS A 116 17.87 -34.58 -19.77
C LYS A 116 16.78 -34.25 -18.76
N THR A 117 17.18 -33.48 -17.74
CA THR A 117 16.27 -32.81 -16.80
C THR A 117 16.21 -31.33 -17.16
N GLN A 118 15.01 -30.79 -17.36
CA GLN A 118 14.80 -29.36 -17.49
C GLN A 118 14.26 -28.82 -16.17
N ILE A 119 14.84 -27.72 -15.68
CA ILE A 119 14.32 -27.01 -14.51
C ILE A 119 13.35 -25.94 -15.01
N SER A 120 12.12 -25.98 -14.51
CA SER A 120 11.12 -24.94 -14.70
C SER A 120 10.85 -24.25 -13.37
N SER A 121 11.18 -22.97 -13.27
CA SER A 121 10.92 -22.18 -12.06
C SER A 121 9.55 -21.49 -12.14
N THR A 122 8.76 -21.66 -11.09
CA THR A 122 7.45 -21.03 -10.93
C THR A 122 7.50 -20.01 -9.78
N LEU A 123 7.04 -18.79 -10.04
CA LEU A 123 6.86 -17.78 -8.99
C LEU A 123 5.49 -17.95 -8.33
N ILE A 124 5.49 -18.02 -7.00
CA ILE A 124 4.30 -18.05 -6.16
C ILE A 124 4.38 -16.88 -5.20
N ILE A 125 3.31 -16.08 -5.12
CA ILE A 125 3.21 -14.97 -4.17
C ILE A 125 1.94 -15.17 -3.36
N LYS A 126 2.07 -15.32 -2.04
CA LYS A 126 0.96 -15.66 -1.14
C LYS A 126 0.80 -14.65 0.00
N PRO A 127 -0.30 -13.89 0.04
CA PRO A 127 -0.71 -13.11 1.21
C PRO A 127 -0.85 -13.97 2.45
N LYS A 128 -0.38 -13.47 3.59
CA LYS A 128 -0.47 -14.16 4.88
C LYS A 128 -1.60 -13.61 5.73
N ASN A 129 -2.27 -14.49 6.46
CA ASN A 129 -3.21 -14.07 7.50
C ASN A 129 -2.45 -13.61 8.77
N LEU A 130 -3.17 -12.95 9.69
CA LEU A 130 -2.56 -12.38 10.90
C LEU A 130 -1.84 -13.43 11.76
N ARG A 131 -2.34 -14.67 11.80
CA ARG A 131 -1.75 -15.77 12.57
C ARG A 131 -0.45 -16.25 11.95
N GLU A 132 -0.40 -16.42 10.64
CA GLU A 132 0.84 -16.76 9.91
C GLU A 132 1.92 -15.68 10.13
N ILE A 133 1.54 -14.39 10.08
CA ILE A 133 2.47 -13.28 10.32
C ILE A 133 2.95 -13.27 11.79
N ALA A 134 2.04 -13.54 12.74
CA ALA A 134 2.37 -13.61 14.16
C ALA A 134 3.40 -14.71 14.44
N GLN A 135 3.27 -15.86 13.76
CA GLN A 135 4.23 -16.96 13.81
C GLN A 135 5.58 -16.54 13.20
N ASP A 136 5.59 -15.95 12.00
CA ASP A 136 6.81 -15.44 11.34
C ASP A 136 7.59 -14.44 12.21
N LEU A 137 6.87 -13.61 12.96
CA LEU A 137 7.44 -12.52 13.76
C LEU A 137 7.56 -12.86 15.25
N ALA A 138 7.30 -14.13 15.63
CA ALA A 138 7.38 -14.61 17.00
C ALA A 138 6.64 -13.71 18.03
N CYS A 139 5.43 -13.26 17.69
CA CYS A 139 4.61 -12.41 18.56
C CYS A 139 3.12 -12.83 18.53
N SER A 140 2.27 -12.12 19.26
CA SER A 140 0.84 -12.44 19.31
C SER A 140 0.06 -11.89 18.11
N GLU A 141 -1.01 -12.57 17.71
CA GLU A 141 -1.90 -12.08 16.64
C GLU A 141 -2.48 -10.68 16.96
N GLY A 142 -2.79 -10.43 18.24
CA GLY A 142 -3.25 -9.12 18.70
C GLY A 142 -2.21 -8.02 18.51
N ASN A 143 -0.92 -8.34 18.63
CA ASN A 143 0.16 -7.39 18.35
C ASN A 143 0.24 -7.10 16.84
N ILE A 144 0.16 -8.12 15.98
CA ILE A 144 0.14 -7.94 14.53
C ILE A 144 -1.05 -7.10 14.08
N ARG A 145 -2.24 -7.33 14.66
CA ARG A 145 -3.44 -6.54 14.37
C ARG A 145 -3.23 -5.05 14.69
N LYS A 146 -2.57 -4.73 15.81
CA LYS A 146 -2.24 -3.35 16.20
C LYS A 146 -1.22 -2.73 15.24
N ILE A 147 -0.16 -3.46 14.90
CA ILE A 147 0.88 -2.99 13.96
C ILE A 147 0.26 -2.73 12.58
N LYS A 148 -0.57 -3.65 12.08
CA LYS A 148 -1.30 -3.50 10.82
C LYS A 148 -2.15 -2.23 10.84
N SER A 149 -3.00 -2.06 11.85
CA SER A 149 -3.89 -0.89 11.97
C SER A 149 -3.11 0.43 12.09
N SER A 150 -1.99 0.43 12.79
CA SER A 150 -1.08 1.58 12.87
C SER A 150 -0.46 1.91 11.50
N GLY A 151 -0.02 0.89 10.76
CA GLY A 151 0.50 1.06 9.39
C GLY A 151 -0.58 1.55 8.40
N GLU A 152 -1.80 1.04 8.48
CA GLU A 152 -2.93 1.55 7.69
C GLU A 152 -3.19 3.03 7.95
N SER A 153 -3.15 3.43 9.23
CA SER A 153 -3.31 4.83 9.63
C SER A 153 -2.18 5.72 9.09
N TYR A 154 -0.95 5.20 9.05
CA TYR A 154 0.17 5.90 8.41
C TYR A 154 -0.09 6.16 6.92
N ILE A 155 -0.56 5.15 6.19
CA ILE A 155 -0.85 5.28 4.75
C ILE A 155 -1.98 6.28 4.52
N ILE A 156 -3.04 6.28 5.33
CA ILE A 156 -4.12 7.28 5.28
C ILE A 156 -3.53 8.70 5.40
N GLY A 157 -2.66 8.91 6.38
CA GLY A 157 -1.99 10.21 6.58
C GLY A 157 -1.11 10.61 5.39
N ALA A 158 -0.33 9.67 4.86
CA ALA A 158 0.53 9.92 3.70
C ALA A 158 -0.26 10.25 2.43
N LEU A 159 -1.34 9.53 2.17
CA LEU A 159 -2.25 9.80 1.06
C LEU A 159 -2.91 11.18 1.20
N SER A 160 -3.40 11.51 2.40
CA SER A 160 -3.99 12.82 2.68
C SER A 160 -2.99 13.95 2.40
N MET A 161 -1.74 13.80 2.86
CA MET A 161 -0.67 14.76 2.61
C MET A 161 -0.36 14.89 1.11
N GLN A 162 -0.31 13.77 0.38
CA GLN A 162 -0.07 13.78 -1.05
C GLN A 162 -1.18 14.50 -1.82
N THR A 163 -2.45 14.25 -1.47
CA THR A 163 -3.60 14.97 -2.03
C THR A 163 -3.48 16.48 -1.76
N MET A 164 -3.16 16.87 -0.54
CA MET A 164 -3.02 18.29 -0.18
C MET A 164 -1.90 18.99 -0.96
N LEU A 165 -0.78 18.30 -1.21
CA LEU A 165 0.38 18.90 -1.87
C LEU A 165 0.27 18.94 -3.39
N THR A 166 -0.39 17.95 -3.99
CA THR A 166 -0.39 17.76 -5.45
C THR A 166 -1.76 18.00 -6.09
N GLY A 167 -2.82 18.08 -5.30
CA GLY A 167 -4.21 18.05 -5.78
C GLY A 167 -4.61 16.71 -6.40
N THR A 168 -3.73 15.69 -6.35
CA THR A 168 -4.01 14.37 -6.93
C THR A 168 -4.70 13.49 -5.90
N GLU A 169 -5.95 13.15 -6.17
CA GLU A 169 -6.69 12.15 -5.39
C GLU A 169 -6.52 10.75 -6.00
N LEU A 170 -6.69 9.72 -5.16
CA LEU A 170 -6.75 8.35 -5.64
C LEU A 170 -8.02 8.17 -6.50
N GLU A 171 -7.86 7.62 -7.69
CA GLU A 171 -8.98 7.35 -8.62
C GLU A 171 -9.59 5.96 -8.39
N LEU A 172 -9.09 5.25 -7.37
CA LEU A 172 -9.45 3.89 -6.94
C LEU A 172 -10.96 3.60 -6.87
N LEU A 173 -11.81 4.60 -6.65
CA LEU A 173 -13.27 4.47 -6.61
C LEU A 173 -14.03 5.18 -7.75
N GLN A 174 -13.39 5.93 -8.64
CA GLN A 174 -14.09 6.66 -9.71
C GLN A 174 -14.73 5.73 -10.75
N HIS A 175 -14.27 4.48 -10.81
CA HIS A 175 -14.82 3.44 -11.69
C HIS A 175 -15.65 2.37 -10.96
N LEU A 176 -16.09 2.63 -9.72
CA LEU A 176 -17.08 1.78 -9.04
C LEU A 176 -18.49 2.30 -9.28
N VAL A 177 -18.89 2.32 -10.56
CA VAL A 177 -20.32 2.24 -10.89
C VAL A 177 -20.69 0.76 -10.79
N PHE A 178 -21.61 0.45 -9.88
CA PHE A 178 -22.19 -0.88 -9.67
C PHE A 178 -22.85 -1.43 -10.93
#